data_AF-A0A656K3H7-F1
#
_entry.id   AF-A0A656K3H7-F1
#
_cell.length_a   1.000
_cell.length_b   1.000
_cell.length_c   1.000
_cell.angle_alpha   90.00
_cell.angle_beta   90.00
_cell.angle_gamma   90.00
#
_symmetry.space_group_name_H-M   'P 1'
#
loop_
_entity.id
_entity.type
_entity.pdbx_description
1 polymer ?
#
loop_
_entity_poly.entity_id
_entity_poly.type
_entity_poly.pdbx_seq_one_letter_code
_entity_poly.pdbx_strand_id
1 'polypeptide(L)'
;HTRYQYLAEYAQVLRDLWANGSSDFKGEHFSMQDCRVSPRPQADMKLICAGQSEAGMAFSAQYADYNFCFGKGVNTPTAFAPTAQKLIEANEKTGRNVTSCVLFMIIADDTDEAARARWDHIKAGADEEAIAWLSEKG
;
A
#
# COMPACT_ATOMS: atom_id res chain seq x y z
N HIS A 1 -10.61 10.01 -16.13
CA HIS A 1 -10.43 10.07 -14.66
C HIS A 1 -9.60 8.88 -14.23
N THR A 2 -8.55 9.11 -13.44
CA THR A 2 -7.72 8.02 -12.90
C THR A 2 -8.28 7.56 -11.57
N ARG A 3 -8.17 6.26 -11.27
CA ARG A 3 -8.57 5.67 -9.97
C ARG A 3 -8.03 6.40 -8.74
N TYR A 4 -6.89 7.08 -8.84
CA TYR A 4 -6.29 7.83 -7.73
C TYR A 4 -6.91 9.23 -7.53
N GLN A 5 -7.54 9.82 -8.54
CA GLN A 5 -8.33 11.06 -8.36
C GLN A 5 -9.57 10.76 -7.51
N TYR A 6 -10.31 9.71 -7.86
CA TYR A 6 -11.41 9.21 -7.05
C TYR A 6 -10.99 8.88 -5.62
N LEU A 7 -9.88 8.15 -5.47
CA LEU A 7 -9.38 7.76 -4.15
C LEU A 7 -8.93 8.96 -3.31
N ALA A 8 -8.36 10.00 -3.93
CA ALA A 8 -7.96 11.23 -3.25
C ALA A 8 -9.16 11.94 -2.61
N GLU A 9 -10.26 12.10 -3.35
CA GLU A 9 -11.48 12.67 -2.78
C GLU A 9 -12.05 11.81 -1.66
N TYR A 10 -12.08 10.48 -1.86
CA TYR A 10 -12.54 9.54 -0.85
C TYR A 10 -11.73 9.65 0.45
N ALA A 11 -10.40 9.71 0.34
CA ALA A 11 -9.50 9.85 1.49
C ALA A 11 -9.68 11.20 2.19
N GLN A 12 -9.92 12.28 1.46
CA GLN A 12 -10.18 13.59 2.04
C GLN A 12 -11.47 13.59 2.88
N VAL A 13 -12.55 13.02 2.34
CA VAL A 13 -13.82 12.89 3.07
C VAL A 13 -13.62 12.08 4.35
N LEU A 14 -12.92 10.94 4.28
CA LEU A 14 -12.64 10.13 5.47
C LEU A 14 -11.85 10.91 6.52
N ARG A 15 -10.81 11.65 6.10
CA ARG A 15 -9.99 12.48 6.98
C ARG A 15 -10.83 13.55 7.69
N ASP A 16 -11.69 14.26 6.95
CA ASP A 16 -12.58 15.28 7.51
C ASP A 16 -13.52 14.66 8.57
N LEU A 17 -14.15 13.53 8.24
CA LEU A 17 -15.09 12.85 9.12
C LEU A 17 -14.42 12.30 10.39
N TRP A 18 -13.24 11.70 10.28
CA TRP A 18 -12.51 11.20 11.46
C TRP A 18 -11.96 12.32 12.32
N ALA A 19 -11.41 13.37 11.70
CA ALA A 19 -10.81 14.49 12.43
C ALA A 19 -11.87 15.38 13.07
N ASN A 20 -12.96 15.69 12.37
CA ASN A 20 -13.90 16.73 12.78
C ASN A 20 -15.30 16.19 13.12
N GLY A 21 -15.60 14.94 12.75
CA GLY A 21 -16.95 14.38 12.85
C GLY A 21 -17.89 14.94 11.78
N SER A 22 -17.36 15.74 10.85
CA SER A 22 -18.14 16.35 9.78
C SER A 22 -17.34 16.63 8.51
N SER A 23 -18.00 16.66 7.36
CA SER A 23 -17.41 17.08 6.08
C SER A 23 -18.44 17.84 5.21
N ASP A 24 -17.96 18.93 4.61
CA ASP A 24 -18.63 19.73 3.56
C ASP A 24 -17.86 19.62 2.23
N PHE A 25 -17.05 18.57 2.07
CA PHE A 25 -16.22 18.36 0.90
C PHE A 25 -17.04 18.37 -0.40
N LYS A 26 -16.57 19.11 -1.42
CA LYS A 26 -17.17 19.12 -2.75
C LYS A 26 -16.07 18.94 -3.79
N GLY A 27 -16.11 17.78 -4.45
CA GLY A 27 -15.22 17.41 -5.54
C GLY A 27 -16.01 16.94 -6.76
N GLU A 28 -15.29 16.30 -7.68
CA GLU A 28 -15.84 15.73 -8.91
C GLU A 28 -16.65 14.46 -8.64
N HIS A 29 -16.23 13.66 -7.65
CA HIS A 29 -16.81 12.36 -7.34
C HIS A 29 -17.69 12.38 -6.09
N PHE A 30 -17.38 13.24 -5.12
CA PHE A 30 -18.12 13.33 -3.87
C PHE A 30 -18.61 14.76 -3.58
N SER A 31 -19.85 14.88 -3.13
CA SER A 31 -20.43 16.13 -2.67
C SER A 31 -21.11 15.89 -1.33
N MET A 32 -20.47 16.38 -0.27
CA MET A 32 -20.91 16.30 1.12
C MET A 32 -21.55 17.63 1.51
N GLN A 33 -22.64 17.56 2.27
CA GLN A 33 -23.35 18.73 2.80
C GLN A 33 -23.64 18.45 4.26
N ASP A 34 -22.91 19.11 5.16
CA ASP A 34 -22.95 18.88 6.59
C ASP A 34 -22.97 17.37 6.94
N CYS A 35 -22.18 16.57 6.23
CA CYS A 35 -22.17 15.12 6.44
C CYS A 35 -21.59 14.85 7.83
N ARG A 36 -22.27 14.06 8.68
CA ARG A 36 -21.87 13.82 10.08
C ARG A 36 -21.56 12.35 10.35
N VAL A 37 -20.48 12.10 11.09
CA VAL A 37 -20.14 10.77 11.62
C VAL A 37 -19.70 10.89 13.08
N SER A 38 -20.31 10.08 13.94
CA SER A 38 -20.02 10.00 15.38
C SER A 38 -20.27 8.57 15.88
N PRO A 39 -19.49 8.05 16.86
CA PRO A 39 -18.35 8.69 17.50
C PRO A 39 -17.14 8.82 16.55
N ARG A 40 -16.26 9.78 16.86
CA ARG A 40 -14.94 9.86 16.19
C ARG A 40 -14.03 8.76 16.72
N PRO A 41 -13.01 8.34 15.94
CA PRO A 41 -11.95 7.50 16.46
C PRO A 41 -11.36 8.03 17.77
N GLN A 42 -11.16 7.14 18.74
CA GLN A 42 -10.58 7.50 20.04
C GLN A 42 -9.06 7.67 19.99
N ALA A 43 -8.43 7.21 18.91
CA ALA A 43 -7.01 7.34 18.62
C ALA A 43 -6.82 7.79 17.18
N ASP A 44 -5.59 8.15 16.83
CA ASP A 44 -5.24 8.58 15.47
C ASP A 44 -5.54 7.48 14.44
N MET A 45 -6.39 7.80 13.46
CA MET A 45 -6.84 6.84 12.45
C MET A 45 -5.82 6.76 11.33
N LYS A 46 -5.14 5.62 11.23
CA LYS A 46 -4.10 5.38 10.23
C LYS A 46 -4.70 4.99 8.89
N LEU A 47 -4.21 5.62 7.82
CA LEU A 47 -4.51 5.24 6.44
C LEU A 47 -3.27 4.58 5.83
N ILE A 48 -3.43 3.37 5.32
CA ILE A 48 -2.37 2.66 4.60
C ILE A 48 -2.73 2.55 3.12
N CYS A 49 -1.72 2.57 2.26
CA CYS A 49 -1.88 2.34 0.82
C CYS A 49 -0.89 1.28 0.34
N ALA A 50 -1.09 0.75 -0.86
CA ALA A 50 -0.19 -0.21 -1.51
C ALA A 50 0.11 0.22 -2.96
N GLY A 51 0.24 1.53 -3.18
CA GLY A 51 0.46 2.11 -4.49
C GLY A 51 1.92 1.98 -4.92
N GLN A 52 2.19 1.27 -6.02
CA GLN A 52 3.54 1.17 -6.60
C GLN A 52 3.75 1.99 -7.87
N SER A 53 2.66 2.42 -8.53
CA SER A 53 2.71 3.37 -9.64
C SER A 53 3.01 4.78 -9.14
N GLU A 54 3.54 5.66 -9.99
CA GLU A 54 3.82 7.06 -9.65
C GLU A 54 2.60 7.76 -9.02
N ALA A 55 1.43 7.68 -9.66
CA ALA A 55 0.18 8.24 -9.14
C ALA A 55 -0.22 7.65 -7.77
N GLY A 56 0.14 6.40 -7.49
CA GLY A 56 -0.16 5.74 -6.22
C GLY A 56 0.79 6.14 -5.10
N MET A 57 2.06 6.33 -5.43
CA MET A 57 3.04 6.87 -4.49
C MET A 57 2.75 8.35 -4.19
N ALA A 58 2.33 9.14 -5.18
CA ALA A 58 1.88 10.51 -4.97
C ALA A 58 0.65 10.56 -4.04
N PHE A 59 -0.35 9.71 -4.27
CA PHE A 59 -1.48 9.55 -3.35
C PHE A 59 -1.02 9.18 -1.94
N SER A 60 -0.12 8.19 -1.82
CA SER A 60 0.35 7.72 -0.52
C SER A 60 1.11 8.81 0.24
N ALA A 61 2.01 9.52 -0.44
CA ALA A 61 2.77 10.64 0.12
C ALA A 61 1.85 11.76 0.64
N GLN A 62 0.68 11.96 0.03
CA GLN A 62 -0.28 12.97 0.45
C GLN A 62 -1.24 12.49 1.55
N TYR A 63 -1.76 11.26 1.45
CA TYR A 63 -2.90 10.80 2.26
C TYR A 63 -2.63 9.58 3.15
N ALA A 64 -1.57 8.80 2.93
CA ALA A 64 -1.27 7.60 3.72
C ALA A 64 -0.22 7.86 4.80
N ASP A 65 -0.23 7.06 5.85
CA ASP A 65 0.80 7.02 6.90
C ASP A 65 1.88 5.98 6.58
N TYR A 66 1.50 4.92 5.87
CA TYR A 66 2.39 3.86 5.40
C TYR A 66 2.04 3.46 3.96
N ASN A 67 3.04 3.09 3.17
CA ASN A 67 2.84 2.51 1.84
C ASN A 67 3.46 1.12 1.75
N PHE A 68 2.68 0.13 1.35
CA PHE A 68 3.15 -1.22 1.10
C PHE A 68 3.83 -1.32 -0.27
N CYS A 69 4.94 -2.06 -0.31
CA CYS A 69 5.61 -2.43 -1.55
C CYS A 69 6.11 -3.88 -1.51
N PHE A 70 6.27 -4.50 -2.67
CA PHE A 70 6.82 -5.86 -2.74
C PHE A 70 8.34 -5.87 -2.52
N GLY A 71 8.79 -6.80 -1.69
CA GLY A 71 10.15 -7.30 -1.73
C GLY A 71 10.46 -7.89 -3.11
N LYS A 72 11.73 -7.92 -3.49
CA LYS A 72 12.15 -8.41 -4.81
C LYS A 72 13.21 -9.49 -4.68
N GLY A 73 13.04 -10.55 -5.46
CA GLY A 73 13.96 -11.68 -5.56
C GLY A 73 13.94 -12.62 -4.34
N VAL A 74 14.82 -13.62 -4.38
CA VAL A 74 15.02 -14.62 -3.32
C VAL A 74 16.37 -14.33 -2.67
N ASN A 75 16.38 -14.12 -1.35
CA ASN A 75 17.57 -13.76 -0.57
C ASN A 75 18.30 -12.49 -1.07
N THR A 76 17.57 -11.56 -1.70
CA THR A 76 18.07 -10.24 -2.13
C THR A 76 17.36 -9.12 -1.36
N PRO A 77 17.59 -8.99 -0.05
CA PRO A 77 16.74 -8.21 0.85
C PRO A 77 16.64 -6.72 0.50
N THR A 78 17.63 -6.15 -0.18
CA THR A 78 17.66 -4.72 -0.56
C THR A 78 17.18 -4.43 -1.98
N ALA A 79 16.78 -5.44 -2.76
CA ALA A 79 16.40 -5.26 -4.17
C ALA A 79 15.11 -4.42 -4.37
N PHE A 80 14.33 -4.17 -3.32
CA PHE A 80 13.19 -3.25 -3.35
C PHE A 80 13.60 -1.76 -3.27
N ALA A 81 14.87 -1.45 -3.01
CA ALA A 81 15.36 -0.08 -2.80
C ALA A 81 14.91 0.94 -3.87
N PRO A 82 14.92 0.63 -5.19
CA PRO A 82 14.43 1.58 -6.19
C PRO A 82 12.94 1.94 -6.03
N THR A 83 12.12 1.02 -5.53
CA THR A 83 10.70 1.28 -5.24
C THR A 83 10.55 2.14 -3.99
N ALA A 84 11.34 1.89 -2.94
CA ALA A 84 11.35 2.73 -1.74
C ALA A 84 11.82 4.17 -2.05
N GLN A 85 12.83 4.31 -2.91
CA GLN A 85 13.36 5.62 -3.32
C GLN A 85 12.30 6.50 -3.97
N LYS A 86 11.44 5.94 -4.82
CA LYS A 86 10.32 6.68 -5.44
C LYS A 86 9.31 7.22 -4.41
N LEU A 87 9.07 6.50 -3.31
CA LEU A 87 8.23 7.01 -2.22
C LEU A 87 8.93 8.15 -1.47
N ILE A 88 10.24 8.04 -1.26
CA ILE A 88 11.05 9.11 -0.65
C ILE A 88 10.94 10.39 -1.49
N GLU A 89 11.12 10.29 -2.81
CA GLU A 89 10.97 11.42 -3.74
C GLU A 89 9.54 11.99 -3.75
N ALA A 90 8.52 11.14 -3.58
CA ALA A 90 7.13 11.59 -3.45
C ALA A 90 6.88 12.33 -2.12
N ASN A 91 7.49 11.87 -1.03
CA ASN A 91 7.43 12.50 0.28
C ASN A 91 8.06 13.90 0.29
N GLU A 92 9.17 14.09 -0.41
CA GLU A 92 9.83 15.41 -0.55
C GLU A 92 8.88 16.45 -1.15
N LYS A 93 7.98 16.06 -2.06
CA LYS A 93 7.00 16.95 -2.69
C LYS A 93 5.88 17.38 -1.74
N THR A 94 5.58 16.60 -0.71
CA THR A 94 4.48 16.87 0.23
C THR A 94 4.95 17.35 1.60
N GLY A 95 6.24 17.19 1.91
CA GLY A 95 6.81 17.45 3.24
C GLY A 95 6.36 16.45 4.31
N ARG A 96 5.62 15.40 3.94
CA ARG A 96 5.19 14.32 4.85
C ARG A 96 6.23 13.22 4.89
N ASN A 97 6.27 12.48 6.00
CA ASN A 97 7.13 11.31 6.14
C ASN A 97 6.29 10.02 6.12
N VAL A 98 6.13 9.41 4.94
CA VAL A 98 5.42 8.14 4.75
C VAL A 98 6.43 7.02 4.59
N THR A 99 6.32 5.97 5.41
CA THR A 99 7.31 4.89 5.40
C THR A 99 6.86 3.69 4.57
N SER A 100 7.83 2.98 3.98
CA SER A 100 7.57 1.77 3.19
C SER A 100 7.47 0.53 4.09
N CYS A 101 6.39 -0.24 3.96
CA CYS A 101 6.24 -1.57 4.55
C CYS A 101 6.46 -2.62 3.46
N VAL A 102 7.53 -3.42 3.58
CA VAL A 102 7.96 -4.33 2.50
C VAL A 102 7.44 -5.74 2.73
N LEU A 103 6.70 -6.28 1.76
CA LEU A 103 6.19 -7.64 1.81
C LEU A 103 7.28 -8.64 1.40
N PHE A 104 7.61 -9.58 2.30
CA PHE A 104 8.44 -10.75 2.03
C PHE A 104 7.77 -12.02 2.58
N MET A 105 8.02 -13.15 1.91
CA MET A 105 7.76 -14.46 2.48
C MET A 105 9.02 -14.95 3.21
N ILE A 106 8.89 -15.34 4.47
CA ILE A 106 9.99 -15.89 5.25
C ILE A 106 9.89 -17.42 5.23
N ILE A 107 10.88 -18.09 4.64
CA ILE A 107 11.05 -19.54 4.68
C ILE A 107 12.33 -19.80 5.46
N ALA A 108 12.16 -20.18 6.73
CA ALA A 108 13.25 -20.41 7.66
C ALA A 108 13.23 -21.86 8.16
N ASP A 109 14.41 -22.34 8.53
CA ASP A 109 14.66 -23.65 9.12
C ASP A 109 15.99 -23.59 9.92
N ASP A 110 16.38 -24.68 10.56
CA ASP A 110 17.57 -24.73 11.43
C ASP A 110 18.89 -24.55 10.66
N THR A 111 18.92 -24.90 9.37
CA THR A 111 20.07 -24.66 8.47
C THR A 111 19.62 -24.08 7.12
N ASP A 112 20.56 -23.43 6.43
CA ASP A 112 20.32 -22.88 5.09
C ASP A 112 19.89 -23.97 4.09
N GLU A 113 20.48 -25.16 4.19
CA GLU A 113 20.15 -26.31 3.34
C GLU A 113 18.72 -26.80 3.60
N ALA A 114 18.30 -26.89 4.87
CA ALA A 114 16.95 -27.30 5.23
C ALA A 114 15.90 -26.28 4.75
N ALA A 115 16.16 -24.98 4.92
CA ALA A 115 15.30 -23.92 4.41
C ALA A 115 15.20 -23.94 2.88
N ARG A 116 16.32 -24.22 2.17
CA ARG A 116 16.32 -24.37 0.71
C ARG A 116 15.53 -25.60 0.27
N ALA A 117 15.70 -26.74 0.94
CA ALA A 117 14.92 -27.94 0.65
C ALA A 117 13.41 -27.70 0.81
N ARG A 118 13.00 -26.96 1.84
CA ARG A 118 11.60 -26.54 2.02
C ARG A 118 11.11 -25.64 0.89
N TRP A 119 11.90 -24.67 0.45
CA TRP A 119 11.59 -23.82 -0.71
C TRP A 119 11.39 -24.64 -1.98
N ASP A 120 12.29 -25.60 -2.25
CA ASP A 120 12.19 -26.44 -3.44
C ASP A 120 10.98 -27.38 -3.38
N HIS A 121 10.65 -27.91 -2.20
CA HIS A 121 9.44 -28.69 -1.98
C HIS A 121 8.16 -27.88 -2.26
N ILE A 122 8.07 -26.64 -1.76
CA ILE A 122 6.91 -25.76 -2.00
C ILE A 122 6.74 -25.48 -3.49
N LYS A 123 7.82 -25.17 -4.20
CA LYS A 123 7.76 -24.97 -5.67
C LYS A 123 7.33 -26.23 -6.41
N ALA A 124 7.81 -27.40 -6.02
CA ALA A 124 7.45 -28.67 -6.67
C ALA A 124 5.95 -29.01 -6.51
N GLY A 125 5.31 -28.51 -5.46
CA GLY A 125 3.87 -28.62 -5.24
C GLY A 125 3.05 -27.44 -5.80
N ALA A 126 3.66 -26.56 -6.59
CA ALA A 126 2.97 -25.41 -7.15
C ALA A 126 1.91 -25.84 -8.18
N ASP A 127 0.72 -25.23 -8.08
CA ASP A 127 -0.33 -25.38 -9.08
C ASP A 127 0.01 -24.50 -10.29
N GLU A 128 0.64 -25.11 -11.29
CA GLU A 128 1.09 -24.45 -12.51
C GLU A 128 -0.07 -23.85 -13.32
N GLU A 129 -1.26 -24.46 -13.28
CA GLU A 129 -2.45 -23.95 -13.98
C GLU A 129 -2.95 -22.66 -13.33
N ALA A 130 -3.02 -22.63 -12.00
CA ALA A 130 -3.38 -21.43 -11.25
C ALA A 130 -2.37 -20.28 -11.45
N ILE A 131 -1.07 -20.61 -11.52
CA ILE A 131 0.00 -19.63 -11.78
C ILE A 131 -0.09 -19.06 -13.20
N ALA A 132 -0.33 -19.90 -14.20
CA ALA A 132 -0.49 -19.46 -15.58
C ALA A 132 -1.70 -18.50 -15.73
N TRP A 133 -2.82 -18.83 -15.10
CA TRP A 133 -4.02 -17.98 -15.12
C TRP A 133 -3.78 -16.59 -14.53
N LEU A 134 -3.03 -16.49 -13.43
CA LEU A 134 -2.67 -15.20 -12.81
C LEU A 134 -1.81 -14.33 -13.73
N SER A 135 -0.92 -14.96 -14.50
CA SER A 135 -0.02 -14.25 -15.41
C SER A 135 -0.72 -13.67 -16.64
N GLU A 136 -1.86 -14.24 -17.06
CA GLU A 136 -2.67 -13.70 -18.17
C GLU A 136 -3.58 -12.52 -17.77
N LYS A 137 -3.78 -12.30 -16.46
CA LYS A 137 -4.74 -11.31 -15.93
C LYS A 137 -4.10 -10.15 -15.18
N GLY A 138 -2.81 -10.24 -14.82
CA GLY A 138 -2.02 -9.20 -14.17
C GLY A 138 -1.41 -8.20 -15.15
#